data_AF-A0A1H9Q944-F1
#
_entry.id   AF-A0A1H9Q944-F1
#
_cell.length_a   1.000
_cell.length_b   1.000
_cell.length_c   1.000
_cell.angle_alpha   90.00
_cell.angle_beta   90.00
_cell.angle_gamma   90.00
#
_symmetry.space_group_name_H-M   'P 1'
#
loop_
_entity.id
_entity.type
_entity.pdbx_description
1 polymer ?
#
loop_
_entity_poly.entity_id
_entity_poly.type
_entity_poly.pdbx_seq_one_letter_code
_entity_poly.pdbx_strand_id
1 'polypeptide(L)'
;MITIQKKLPGIILCVVLALPAWFLGHLFPLIGAPVFAILLGMLLGNFHNNRNQTTDGITFTSKYILQTAVVLLGFGLNLTQVFKVGTQSLPIIISTIAVSLVVAFLLQKWLKLDSNIAILVGVGSSICGGSAIAATAPVIKAKDEEVAKSISVIFLFNILAALIFPTLGDLLHLSNQGFALFAGTAVNDTSSVTATATAWDAVHGSNTLDGVTIVKLTRTLAIIPITLGLSFYKAYQDSKNGRAK
;
A
#
# COMPACT_ATOMS: atom_id res chain seq x y z
N MET A 1 2.03 20.93 20.68
CA MET A 1 3.03 19.85 20.87
C MET A 1 2.34 18.66 21.51
N ILE A 2 1.94 17.67 20.72
CA ILE A 2 1.38 16.41 21.25
C ILE A 2 2.56 15.62 21.79
N THR A 3 2.66 15.58 23.12
CA THR A 3 3.79 15.07 23.89
C THR A 3 4.20 13.66 23.43
N ILE A 4 5.50 13.46 23.18
CA ILE A 4 6.12 12.16 22.86
C ILE A 4 5.62 11.03 23.77
N GLN A 5 5.29 11.34 25.03
CA GLN A 5 4.69 10.44 26.01
C GLN A 5 3.39 9.75 25.52
N LYS A 6 2.54 10.41 24.73
CA LYS A 6 1.31 9.79 24.20
C LYS A 6 1.58 8.79 23.07
N LYS A 7 2.71 8.94 22.36
CA LYS A 7 3.09 8.06 21.25
C LYS A 7 3.89 6.85 21.73
N LEU A 8 4.58 6.99 22.87
CA LEU A 8 5.50 5.99 23.40
C LEU A 8 4.87 4.60 23.58
N PRO A 9 3.64 4.44 24.12
CA PRO A 9 3.04 3.11 24.31
C PRO A 9 2.84 2.34 23.00
N GLY A 10 2.39 3.02 21.95
CA GLY A 10 2.22 2.38 20.64
C GLY A 10 3.54 2.04 19.95
N ILE A 11 4.57 2.89 20.11
CA ILE A 11 5.91 2.60 19.58
C ILE A 11 6.52 1.38 20.28
N ILE A 12 6.43 1.32 21.62
CA ILE A 12 6.90 0.17 22.40
C ILE A 12 6.17 -1.10 21.95
N LEU A 13 4.85 -1.04 21.76
CA LEU A 13 4.08 -2.18 21.26
C LEU A 13 4.60 -2.66 19.90
N CYS A 14 4.87 -1.74 18.96
CA CYS A 14 5.45 -2.10 17.66
C CYS A 14 6.83 -2.78 17.80
N VAL A 15 7.70 -2.29 18.70
CA VAL A 15 9.02 -2.89 18.96
C VAL A 15 8.88 -4.29 19.58
N VAL A 16 8.02 -4.42 20.59
CA VAL A 16 7.74 -5.70 21.26
C VAL A 16 7.17 -6.73 20.29
N LEU A 17 6.44 -6.30 19.26
CA LEU A 17 5.97 -7.17 18.19
C LEU A 17 7.04 -7.48 17.14
N ALA A 18 7.85 -6.48 16.78
CA ALA A 18 8.87 -6.61 15.75
C ALA A 18 10.00 -7.56 16.15
N LEU A 19 10.44 -7.56 17.41
CA LEU A 19 11.52 -8.42 17.91
C LEU A 19 11.23 -9.92 17.75
N PRO A 20 10.11 -10.48 18.29
CA PRO A 20 9.79 -11.88 18.10
C PRO A 20 9.48 -12.21 16.64
N ALA A 21 8.85 -11.30 15.88
CA ALA A 21 8.61 -11.50 14.45
C ALA A 21 9.92 -11.60 13.66
N TRP A 22 10.90 -10.74 13.96
CA TRP A 22 12.23 -10.78 13.37
C TRP A 22 12.97 -12.07 13.71
N PHE A 23 12.93 -12.48 14.97
CA PHE A 23 13.54 -13.72 15.42
C PHE A 23 12.92 -14.96 14.76
N LEU A 24 11.58 -15.04 14.74
CA LEU A 24 10.85 -16.12 14.05
C LEU A 24 11.09 -16.11 12.53
N GLY A 25 11.19 -14.93 11.93
CA GLY A 25 11.53 -14.78 10.52
C GLY A 25 12.92 -15.29 10.18
N HIS A 26 13.87 -15.19 11.10
CA HIS A 26 15.21 -15.78 10.92
C HIS A 26 15.20 -17.30 11.07
N LEU A 27 14.37 -17.84 11.98
CA LEU A 27 14.19 -19.28 12.15
C LEU A 27 13.42 -19.94 11.01
N PHE A 28 12.45 -19.24 10.42
CA PHE A 28 11.64 -19.69 9.29
C PHE A 28 11.74 -18.71 8.12
N PRO A 29 12.86 -18.72 7.37
CA PRO A 29 13.11 -17.78 6.27
C PRO A 29 12.04 -17.82 5.18
N LEU A 30 11.45 -19.01 4.97
CA LEU A 30 10.39 -19.23 3.98
C LEU A 30 9.12 -18.40 4.26
N ILE A 31 8.87 -18.09 5.53
CA ILE A 31 7.74 -17.28 5.97
C ILE A 31 8.17 -15.81 6.05
N GLY A 32 9.38 -15.55 6.55
CA GLY A 32 9.95 -14.21 6.68
C GLY A 32 9.36 -13.41 7.85
N ALA A 33 10.16 -12.48 8.37
CA ALA A 33 9.80 -11.65 9.52
C ALA A 33 8.50 -10.84 9.35
N PRO A 34 8.22 -10.22 8.17
CA PRO A 34 7.03 -9.39 8.00
C PRO A 34 5.72 -10.17 8.12
N VAL A 35 5.71 -11.42 7.66
CA VAL A 35 4.52 -12.29 7.75
C VAL A 35 4.20 -12.60 9.21
N PHE A 36 5.20 -12.96 10.01
CA PHE A 36 5.02 -13.13 11.45
C PHE A 36 4.55 -11.84 12.12
N ALA A 37 5.09 -10.67 11.73
CA ALA A 37 4.66 -9.39 12.28
C ALA A 37 3.18 -9.11 11.97
N ILE A 38 2.72 -9.41 10.76
CA ILE A 38 1.31 -9.27 10.36
C ILE A 38 0.42 -10.22 11.18
N LEU A 39 0.80 -11.51 11.29
CA LEU A 39 0.02 -12.51 12.05
C LEU A 39 -0.06 -12.15 13.54
N LEU A 40 1.06 -11.78 14.16
CA LEU A 40 1.09 -11.33 15.55
C LEU A 40 0.27 -10.07 15.76
N GLY A 41 0.36 -9.11 14.84
CA GLY A 41 -0.44 -7.89 14.86
C GLY A 41 -1.94 -8.16 14.73
N MET A 42 -2.35 -9.09 13.85
CA MET A 42 -3.75 -9.52 13.70
C MET A 42 -4.25 -10.22 14.97
N LEU A 43 -3.47 -11.13 15.55
CA LEU A 43 -3.82 -11.80 16.79
C LEU A 43 -4.00 -10.79 17.93
N LEU A 44 -3.02 -9.92 18.15
CA LEU A 44 -3.12 -8.87 19.17
C LEU A 44 -4.27 -7.90 18.88
N GLY A 45 -4.54 -7.57 17.62
CA GLY A 45 -5.65 -6.72 17.23
C GLY A 45 -7.02 -7.23 17.71
N ASN A 46 -7.19 -8.55 17.84
CA ASN A 46 -8.43 -9.16 18.35
C ASN A 46 -8.56 -9.08 19.88
N PHE A 47 -7.46 -9.11 20.62
CA PHE A 47 -7.47 -9.12 22.10
C PHE A 47 -7.15 -7.75 22.73
N HIS A 48 -6.61 -6.80 21.96
CA HIS A 48 -6.14 -5.53 22.47
C HIS A 48 -7.30 -4.55 22.72
N ASN A 49 -7.76 -4.49 23.97
CA ASN A 49 -8.87 -3.65 24.40
C ASN A 49 -8.47 -2.17 24.62
N ASN A 50 -7.17 -1.89 24.79
CA ASN A 50 -6.64 -0.56 25.12
C ASN A 50 -6.22 0.26 23.87
N ARG A 51 -7.01 0.19 22.79
CA ARG A 51 -6.68 0.79 21.48
C ARG A 51 -6.38 2.29 21.59
N ASN A 52 -7.16 3.04 22.36
CA ASN A 52 -7.02 4.50 22.47
C ASN A 52 -5.63 4.98 22.94
N GLN A 53 -4.92 4.19 23.74
CA GLN A 53 -3.60 4.55 24.26
C GLN A 53 -2.45 4.21 23.29
N THR A 54 -2.66 3.26 22.39
CA THR A 54 -1.62 2.76 21.48
C THR A 54 -1.76 3.27 20.05
N THR A 55 -2.97 3.67 19.63
CA THR A 55 -3.26 4.12 18.26
C THR A 55 -2.31 5.23 17.80
N ASP A 56 -2.09 6.27 18.61
CA ASP A 56 -1.25 7.41 18.24
C ASP A 56 0.20 7.01 17.94
N GLY A 57 0.73 6.03 18.66
CA GLY A 57 2.08 5.49 18.45
C GLY A 57 2.19 4.55 17.26
N ILE A 58 1.19 3.69 17.06
CA ILE A 58 1.12 2.79 15.89
C ILE A 58 1.00 3.63 14.61
N THR A 59 0.10 4.61 14.57
CA THR A 59 -0.06 5.52 13.44
C THR A 59 1.20 6.33 13.20
N PHE A 60 1.88 6.78 14.27
CA PHE A 60 3.17 7.46 14.12
C PHE A 60 4.23 6.56 13.48
N THR A 61 4.32 5.29 13.91
CA THR A 61 5.26 4.31 13.37
C THR A 61 4.97 4.00 11.89
N SER A 62 3.72 3.70 11.57
CA SER A 62 3.27 3.38 10.21
C SER A 62 3.40 4.57 9.25
N LYS A 63 3.21 5.81 9.72
CA LYS A 63 3.22 7.00 8.86
C LYS A 63 4.56 7.70 8.79
N TYR A 64 5.27 7.87 9.89
CA TYR A 64 6.50 8.67 9.93
C TYR A 64 7.73 7.79 9.91
N ILE A 65 7.82 6.80 10.81
CA ILE A 65 9.01 5.93 10.89
C ILE A 65 9.18 5.15 9.58
N LEU A 66 8.11 4.52 9.08
CA LEU A 66 8.15 3.80 7.80
C LEU A 66 8.53 4.71 6.62
N GLN A 67 7.94 5.90 6.53
CA GLN A 67 8.25 6.82 5.42
C GLN A 67 9.69 7.33 5.50
N THR A 68 10.19 7.63 6.70
CA THR A 68 11.60 7.97 6.89
C THR A 68 12.51 6.83 6.47
N ALA A 69 12.17 5.58 6.81
CA ALA A 69 12.93 4.41 6.36
C ALA A 69 12.95 4.28 4.82
N VAL A 70 11.81 4.50 4.15
CA VAL A 70 11.72 4.49 2.68
C VAL A 70 12.54 5.62 2.05
N VAL A 71 12.52 6.82 2.64
CA VAL A 71 13.35 7.95 2.18
C VAL A 71 14.84 7.63 2.33
N LEU A 72 15.25 7.08 3.47
CA LEU A 72 16.63 6.65 3.70
C LEU A 72 17.06 5.53 2.75
N LEU A 73 16.18 4.57 2.48
CA LEU A 73 16.41 3.55 1.45
C LEU A 73 16.61 4.19 0.09
N GLY A 74 15.81 5.20 -0.25
CA GLY A 74 15.95 5.99 -1.48
C GLY A 74 17.32 6.65 -1.65
N PHE A 75 17.92 7.17 -0.56
CA PHE A 75 19.29 7.70 -0.59
C PHE A 75 20.36 6.62 -0.84
N GLY A 76 20.06 5.35 -0.57
CA GLY A 76 20.93 4.21 -0.86
C GLY A 76 20.86 3.72 -2.31
N LEU A 77 19.91 4.20 -3.12
CA LEU A 77 19.69 3.71 -4.48
C LEU A 77 20.63 4.35 -5.50
N ASN A 78 21.10 3.54 -6.45
CA ASN A 78 21.87 4.03 -7.59
C ASN A 78 20.96 4.78 -8.58
N LEU A 79 21.25 6.05 -8.87
CA LEU A 79 20.44 6.89 -9.77
C LEU A 79 20.25 6.27 -11.16
N THR A 80 21.29 5.65 -11.74
CA THR A 80 21.19 4.98 -13.04
C THR A 80 20.22 3.80 -12.99
N GLN A 81 20.22 3.05 -11.89
CA GLN A 81 19.26 1.97 -11.65
C GLN A 81 17.83 2.50 -11.50
N VAL A 82 17.66 3.61 -10.79
CA VAL A 82 16.35 4.29 -10.65
C VAL A 82 15.81 4.67 -12.03
N PHE A 83 16.62 5.31 -12.88
CA PHE A 83 16.21 5.66 -14.25
C PHE A 83 15.87 4.42 -15.08
N LYS A 84 16.71 3.38 -15.05
CA LYS A 84 16.49 2.15 -15.83
C LYS A 84 15.21 1.42 -15.40
N VAL A 85 15.07 1.14 -14.11
CA VAL A 85 13.91 0.40 -13.58
C VAL A 85 12.65 1.24 -13.70
N GLY A 86 12.71 2.54 -13.38
CA GLY A 86 11.57 3.44 -13.49
C GLY A 86 11.02 3.55 -14.92
N THR A 87 11.91 3.74 -15.91
CA THR A 87 11.50 3.82 -17.32
C THR A 87 10.96 2.50 -17.85
N GLN A 88 11.57 1.37 -17.50
CA GLN A 88 11.05 0.04 -17.85
C GLN A 88 9.68 -0.25 -17.23
N SER A 89 9.45 0.24 -16.01
CA SER A 89 8.21 -0.01 -15.28
C SER A 89 7.07 0.90 -15.72
N LEU A 90 7.37 2.07 -16.30
CA LEU A 90 6.37 3.09 -16.61
C LEU A 90 5.26 2.62 -17.56
N PRO A 91 5.53 1.96 -18.70
CA PRO A 91 4.48 1.44 -19.58
C PRO A 91 3.58 0.43 -18.87
N ILE A 92 4.17 -0.40 -18.01
CA ILE A 92 3.48 -1.46 -17.26
C ILE A 92 2.60 -0.83 -16.18
N ILE A 93 3.09 0.19 -15.48
CA ILE A 93 2.31 0.97 -14.51
C ILE A 93 1.13 1.65 -15.18
N ILE A 94 1.35 2.34 -16.32
CA ILE A 94 0.27 3.02 -17.03
C ILE A 94 -0.79 2.02 -17.49
N SER A 95 -0.36 0.90 -18.09
CA SER A 95 -1.26 -0.15 -18.57
C SER A 95 -2.06 -0.77 -17.41
N THR A 96 -1.39 -1.15 -16.32
CA THR A 96 -2.05 -1.76 -15.14
C THR A 96 -3.02 -0.81 -14.46
N ILE A 97 -2.66 0.47 -14.32
CA ILE A 97 -3.58 1.50 -13.79
C ILE A 97 -4.80 1.63 -14.71
N ALA A 98 -4.59 1.78 -16.02
CA ALA A 98 -5.68 1.96 -16.97
C ALA A 98 -6.64 0.76 -16.97
N VAL A 99 -6.09 -0.46 -17.06
CA VAL A 99 -6.87 -1.70 -17.02
C VAL A 99 -7.61 -1.83 -15.70
N SER A 100 -6.94 -1.59 -14.57
CA SER A 100 -7.55 -1.67 -13.24
C SER A 100 -8.72 -0.68 -13.07
N LEU A 101 -8.58 0.55 -13.53
CA LEU A 101 -9.66 1.55 -13.49
C LEU A 101 -10.84 1.18 -14.40
N VAL A 102 -10.55 0.67 -15.61
CA VAL A 102 -11.59 0.19 -16.53
C VAL A 102 -12.35 -0.98 -15.93
N VAL A 103 -11.64 -1.97 -15.38
CA VAL A 103 -12.24 -3.13 -14.73
C VAL A 103 -13.07 -2.69 -13.53
N ALA A 104 -12.57 -1.78 -12.69
CA ALA A 104 -13.34 -1.26 -11.55
C ALA A 104 -14.65 -0.57 -12.00
N PHE A 105 -14.61 0.21 -13.08
CA PHE A 105 -15.80 0.84 -13.65
C PHE A 105 -16.80 -0.17 -14.22
N LEU A 106 -16.33 -1.21 -14.91
CA LEU A 106 -17.19 -2.26 -15.44
C LEU A 106 -17.82 -3.09 -14.31
N LEU A 107 -17.03 -3.45 -13.30
CA LEU A 107 -17.50 -4.18 -12.13
C LEU A 107 -18.50 -3.38 -11.31
N GLN A 108 -18.31 -2.06 -11.18
CA GLN A 108 -19.30 -1.19 -10.55
C GLN A 108 -20.68 -1.36 -11.20
N LYS A 109 -20.74 -1.30 -12.54
CA LYS A 109 -21.99 -1.44 -13.29
C LYS A 109 -22.60 -2.83 -13.16
N TRP A 110 -21.75 -3.86 -13.21
CA TRP A 110 -22.21 -5.25 -13.17
C TRP A 110 -22.73 -5.66 -11.79
N LEU A 111 -22.01 -5.28 -10.74
CA LEU A 111 -22.32 -5.61 -9.34
C LEU A 111 -23.28 -4.61 -8.68
N LYS A 112 -23.64 -3.52 -9.36
CA LYS A 112 -24.54 -2.45 -8.86
C LYS A 112 -24.08 -1.86 -7.52
N LEU A 113 -22.78 -1.63 -7.40
CA LEU A 113 -22.16 -1.08 -6.19
C LEU A 113 -22.40 0.43 -6.06
N ASP A 114 -22.40 0.91 -4.81
CA ASP A 114 -22.37 2.35 -4.52
C ASP A 114 -21.21 3.04 -5.22
N SER A 115 -21.51 4.15 -5.90
CA SER A 115 -20.55 4.83 -6.76
C SER A 115 -19.32 5.32 -6.00
N ASN A 116 -19.47 5.78 -4.75
CA ASN A 116 -18.33 6.25 -3.96
C ASN A 116 -17.40 5.11 -3.56
N ILE A 117 -17.94 4.01 -3.04
CA ILE A 117 -17.14 2.83 -2.65
C ILE A 117 -16.42 2.25 -3.88
N ALA A 118 -17.11 2.13 -5.02
CA ALA A 118 -16.50 1.64 -6.25
C ALA A 118 -15.35 2.54 -6.73
N ILE A 119 -15.52 3.87 -6.70
CA ILE A 119 -14.46 4.82 -7.05
C ILE A 119 -13.28 4.71 -6.07
N LEU A 120 -13.55 4.69 -4.76
CA LEU A 120 -12.48 4.62 -3.75
C LEU A 120 -11.71 3.30 -3.82
N VAL A 121 -12.39 2.16 -3.98
CA VAL A 121 -11.73 0.86 -4.14
C VAL A 121 -11.00 0.77 -5.46
N GLY A 122 -11.58 1.28 -6.56
CA GLY A 122 -10.95 1.30 -7.88
C GLY A 122 -9.69 2.14 -7.91
N VAL A 123 -9.76 3.39 -7.44
CA VAL A 123 -8.62 4.31 -7.38
C VAL A 123 -7.58 3.83 -6.37
N GLY A 124 -8.01 3.39 -5.19
CA GLY A 124 -7.13 2.82 -4.17
C GLY A 124 -6.37 1.59 -4.68
N SER A 125 -7.05 0.64 -5.31
CA SER A 125 -6.43 -0.57 -5.84
C SER A 125 -5.53 -0.31 -7.05
N SER A 126 -5.81 0.74 -7.82
CA SER A 126 -5.03 1.04 -9.02
C SER A 126 -3.71 1.74 -8.72
N ILE A 127 -3.56 2.45 -7.59
CA ILE A 127 -2.40 3.33 -7.36
C ILE A 127 -1.59 2.92 -6.11
N CYS A 128 -1.99 3.39 -4.94
CA CYS A 128 -1.21 3.26 -3.70
C CYS A 128 -2.09 2.99 -2.47
N GLY A 129 -3.28 2.42 -2.67
CA GLY A 129 -4.18 2.03 -1.60
C GLY A 129 -4.71 3.24 -0.82
N GLY A 130 -4.39 3.28 0.48
CA GLY A 130 -4.93 4.27 1.41
C GLY A 130 -4.62 5.71 1.05
N SER A 131 -3.42 6.01 0.53
CA SER A 131 -3.05 7.39 0.14
C SER A 131 -3.88 7.89 -1.05
N ALA A 132 -4.20 7.02 -2.00
CA ALA A 132 -5.05 7.37 -3.13
C ALA A 132 -6.52 7.54 -2.69
N ILE A 133 -7.01 6.72 -1.76
CA ILE A 133 -8.32 6.92 -1.12
C ILE A 133 -8.38 8.26 -0.40
N ALA A 134 -7.38 8.58 0.43
CA ALA A 134 -7.34 9.83 1.19
C ALA A 134 -7.34 11.07 0.28
N ALA A 135 -6.65 11.00 -0.87
CA ALA A 135 -6.65 12.08 -1.85
C ALA A 135 -7.97 12.17 -2.65
N THR A 136 -8.65 11.05 -2.89
CA THR A 136 -9.87 10.99 -3.71
C THR A 136 -11.13 11.29 -2.91
N ALA A 137 -11.20 10.87 -1.65
CA ALA A 137 -12.34 11.04 -0.77
C ALA A 137 -12.90 12.47 -0.72
N PRO A 138 -12.09 13.54 -0.53
CA PRO A 138 -12.60 14.91 -0.52
C PRO A 138 -13.13 15.35 -1.89
N VAL A 139 -12.53 14.86 -2.98
CA VAL A 139 -12.92 15.21 -4.37
C VAL A 139 -14.33 14.70 -4.68
N ILE A 140 -14.65 13.49 -4.25
CA ILE A 140 -15.97 12.88 -4.48
C ILE A 140 -16.96 13.10 -3.32
N LYS A 141 -16.55 13.83 -2.26
CA LYS A 141 -17.32 14.05 -1.03
C LYS A 141 -17.77 12.73 -0.38
N ALA A 142 -16.87 11.77 -0.29
CA ALA A 142 -17.14 10.48 0.34
C ALA A 142 -17.35 10.63 1.85
N LYS A 143 -18.21 9.78 2.41
CA LYS A 143 -18.42 9.70 3.87
C LYS A 143 -17.28 8.93 4.53
N ASP A 144 -16.98 9.24 5.78
CA ASP A 144 -15.94 8.56 6.57
C ASP A 144 -16.16 7.04 6.63
N GLU A 145 -17.42 6.60 6.67
CA GLU A 145 -17.76 5.17 6.65
C GLU A 145 -17.41 4.50 5.32
N GLU A 146 -17.59 5.18 4.19
CA GLU A 146 -17.20 4.68 2.86
C GLU A 146 -15.68 4.58 2.75
N VAL A 147 -14.97 5.60 3.24
CA VAL A 147 -13.50 5.63 3.32
C VAL A 147 -12.99 4.47 4.18
N ALA A 148 -13.56 4.29 5.37
CA ALA A 148 -13.17 3.21 6.28
C ALA A 148 -13.39 1.83 5.66
N LYS A 149 -14.54 1.61 5.00
CA LYS A 149 -14.85 0.35 4.29
C LYS A 149 -13.84 0.09 3.16
N SER A 150 -13.60 1.08 2.30
CA SER A 150 -12.67 0.94 1.18
C SER A 150 -11.24 0.68 1.64
N ILE A 151 -10.77 1.39 2.66
CA ILE A 151 -9.43 1.18 3.25
C ILE A 151 -9.32 -0.24 3.81
N SER A 152 -10.33 -0.71 4.55
CA SER A 152 -10.32 -2.04 5.17
C SER A 152 -10.22 -3.16 4.13
N VAL A 153 -10.98 -3.07 3.04
CA VAL A 153 -10.94 -4.05 1.95
C VAL A 153 -9.57 -4.07 1.28
N ILE A 154 -9.00 -2.91 0.99
CA ILE A 154 -7.67 -2.83 0.37
C ILE A 154 -6.59 -3.41 1.29
N PHE A 155 -6.63 -3.09 2.58
CA PHE A 155 -5.66 -3.64 3.53
C PHE A 155 -5.76 -5.16 3.64
N LEU A 156 -6.98 -5.70 3.65
CA LEU A 156 -7.19 -7.15 3.64
C LEU A 156 -6.51 -7.81 2.44
N PHE A 157 -6.75 -7.31 1.23
CA PHE A 157 -6.13 -7.85 0.02
C PHE A 157 -4.62 -7.64 -0.03
N ASN A 158 -4.10 -6.53 0.51
CA ASN A 158 -2.67 -6.29 0.61
C ASN A 158 -1.98 -7.27 1.57
N ILE A 159 -2.63 -7.60 2.69
CA ILE A 159 -2.13 -8.63 3.60
C ILE A 159 -2.08 -9.98 2.88
N LEU A 160 -3.18 -10.37 2.21
CA LEU A 160 -3.21 -11.61 1.44
C LEU A 160 -2.13 -11.63 0.36
N ALA A 161 -1.94 -10.52 -0.36
CA ALA A 161 -0.89 -10.37 -1.35
C ALA A 161 0.51 -10.54 -0.74
N ALA A 162 0.77 -9.97 0.43
CA ALA A 162 2.06 -10.11 1.11
C ALA A 162 2.38 -11.56 1.51
N LEU A 163 1.36 -12.37 1.80
CA LEU A 163 1.51 -13.79 2.12
C LEU A 163 1.63 -14.66 0.86
N ILE A 164 0.82 -14.39 -0.15
CA ILE A 164 0.66 -15.27 -1.32
C ILE A 164 1.72 -14.97 -2.39
N PHE A 165 2.04 -13.69 -2.62
CA PHE A 165 2.83 -13.30 -3.78
C PHE A 165 4.23 -13.90 -3.82
N PRO A 166 5.00 -14.01 -2.72
CA PRO A 166 6.31 -14.66 -2.79
C PRO A 166 6.21 -16.08 -3.34
N THR A 167 5.30 -16.90 -2.80
CA THR A 167 5.06 -18.27 -3.30
C THR A 167 4.53 -18.31 -4.73
N LEU A 168 3.70 -17.34 -5.12
CA LEU A 168 3.21 -17.22 -6.48
C LEU A 168 4.34 -16.83 -7.45
N GLY A 169 5.27 -16.00 -7.01
CA GLY A 169 6.46 -15.62 -7.77
C GLY A 169 7.36 -16.83 -8.07
N ASP A 170 7.53 -17.70 -7.07
CA ASP A 170 8.26 -18.97 -7.23
C ASP A 170 7.57 -19.89 -8.24
N LEU A 171 6.24 -20.04 -8.12
CA LEU A 171 5.44 -20.89 -9.00
C LEU A 171 5.45 -20.38 -10.45
N LEU A 172 5.51 -19.06 -10.64
CA LEU A 172 5.62 -18.42 -11.95
C LEU A 172 7.06 -18.34 -12.45
N HIS A 173 8.03 -18.86 -11.70
CA HIS A 173 9.47 -18.79 -12.00
C HIS A 173 9.95 -17.36 -12.31
N LEU A 174 9.45 -16.37 -11.55
CA LEU A 174 9.85 -14.98 -11.73
C LEU A 174 11.30 -14.79 -11.31
N SER A 175 12.06 -14.04 -12.12
CA SER A 175 13.36 -13.52 -11.70
C SER A 175 13.18 -12.46 -10.61
N ASN A 176 14.23 -12.16 -9.85
CA ASN A 176 14.21 -11.07 -8.85
C ASN A 176 13.70 -9.74 -9.44
N GLN A 177 14.12 -9.41 -10.67
CA GLN A 177 13.65 -8.22 -11.35
C GLN A 177 12.18 -8.32 -11.77
N GLY A 178 11.74 -9.51 -12.23
CA GLY A 178 10.35 -9.78 -12.53
C GLY A 178 9.44 -9.70 -11.30
N PHE A 179 9.89 -10.24 -10.18
CA PHE A 179 9.20 -10.14 -8.90
C PHE A 179 9.14 -8.70 -8.39
N ALA A 180 10.22 -7.92 -8.54
CA ALA A 180 10.22 -6.51 -8.18
C ALA A 180 9.11 -5.73 -8.90
N LEU A 181 8.98 -5.96 -10.20
CA LEU A 181 7.93 -5.35 -11.00
C LEU A 181 6.55 -5.87 -10.62
N PHE A 182 6.40 -7.19 -10.45
CA PHE A 182 5.14 -7.83 -10.07
C PHE A 182 4.63 -7.33 -8.72
N ALA A 183 5.43 -7.47 -7.65
CA ALA A 183 5.05 -7.02 -6.31
C ALA A 183 4.86 -5.50 -6.25
N GLY A 184 5.75 -4.72 -6.89
CA GLY A 184 5.65 -3.26 -6.92
C GLY A 184 4.40 -2.72 -7.62
N THR A 185 3.91 -3.44 -8.64
CA THR A 185 2.69 -3.07 -9.37
C THR A 185 1.41 -3.68 -8.79
N ALA A 186 1.48 -4.85 -8.13
CA ALA A 186 0.29 -5.55 -7.66
C ALA A 186 -0.06 -5.28 -6.19
N VAL A 187 0.92 -5.05 -5.32
CA VAL A 187 0.66 -4.72 -3.91
C VAL A 187 0.41 -3.22 -3.80
N ASN A 188 -0.67 -2.82 -3.13
CA ASN A 188 -1.17 -1.45 -3.21
C ASN A 188 -0.68 -0.56 -2.07
N ASP A 189 -0.31 -1.08 -0.92
CA ASP A 189 0.23 -0.27 0.18
C ASP A 189 1.75 -0.42 0.35
N THR A 190 2.42 0.67 0.73
CA THR A 190 3.88 0.71 0.91
C THR A 190 4.35 -0.23 2.01
N SER A 191 3.63 -0.31 3.13
CA SER A 191 4.03 -1.19 4.24
C SER A 191 3.94 -2.67 3.82
N SER A 192 2.84 -3.04 3.17
CA SER A 192 2.64 -4.41 2.68
C SER A 192 3.61 -4.78 1.58
N VAL A 193 3.95 -3.88 0.65
CA VAL A 193 4.85 -4.23 -0.45
C VAL A 193 6.30 -4.36 0.02
N THR A 194 6.72 -3.55 0.99
CA THR A 194 8.01 -3.72 1.67
C THR A 194 8.05 -5.07 2.39
N ALA A 195 6.97 -5.46 3.07
CA ALA A 195 6.83 -6.78 3.67
C ALA A 195 6.93 -7.92 2.63
N THR A 196 6.23 -7.81 1.51
CA THR A 196 6.31 -8.78 0.39
C THR A 196 7.73 -8.93 -0.15
N ALA A 197 8.39 -7.80 -0.41
CA ALA A 197 9.73 -7.78 -1.01
C ALA A 197 10.79 -8.34 -0.05
N THR A 198 10.71 -7.98 1.24
CA THR A 198 11.64 -8.48 2.25
C THR A 198 11.43 -9.97 2.54
N ALA A 199 10.20 -10.47 2.45
CA ALA A 199 9.95 -11.92 2.50
C ALA A 199 10.60 -12.64 1.29
N TRP A 200 10.48 -12.09 0.09
CA TRP A 200 11.16 -12.62 -1.10
C TRP A 200 12.69 -12.62 -0.96
N ASP A 201 13.26 -11.49 -0.51
CA ASP A 201 14.70 -11.34 -0.32
C ASP A 201 15.26 -12.32 0.72
N ALA A 202 14.50 -12.62 1.78
CA ALA A 202 14.89 -13.60 2.79
C ALA A 202 15.00 -15.03 2.22
N VAL A 203 14.18 -15.38 1.23
CA VAL A 203 14.19 -16.71 0.58
C VAL A 203 15.25 -16.80 -0.51
N HIS A 204 15.43 -15.73 -1.29
CA HIS A 204 16.27 -15.74 -2.49
C HIS A 204 17.67 -15.15 -2.31
N GLY A 205 17.97 -14.55 -1.14
CA GLY A 205 19.23 -13.85 -0.90
C GLY A 205 19.43 -12.68 -1.87
N SER A 206 18.33 -12.02 -2.27
CA SER A 206 18.32 -10.97 -3.29
C SER A 206 18.25 -9.56 -2.70
N ASN A 207 18.33 -8.56 -3.58
CA ASN A 207 18.07 -7.15 -3.25
C ASN A 207 16.89 -6.61 -4.09
N THR A 208 15.77 -7.31 -3.98
CA THR A 208 14.54 -7.05 -4.73
C THR A 208 13.77 -5.87 -4.15
N LEU A 209 13.93 -5.60 -2.85
CA LEU A 209 13.34 -4.44 -2.18
C LEU A 209 13.68 -3.10 -2.86
N ASP A 210 14.90 -2.92 -3.36
CA ASP A 210 15.30 -1.72 -4.09
C ASP A 210 14.46 -1.52 -5.36
N GLY A 211 14.35 -2.58 -6.17
CA GLY A 211 13.55 -2.56 -7.40
C GLY A 211 12.07 -2.32 -7.12
N VAL A 212 11.51 -3.01 -6.13
CA VAL A 212 10.13 -2.81 -5.67
C VAL A 212 9.88 -1.38 -5.25
N THR A 213 10.80 -0.80 -4.47
CA THR A 213 10.68 0.58 -3.98
C THR A 213 10.65 1.57 -5.13
N ILE A 214 11.52 1.40 -6.14
CA ILE A 214 11.52 2.24 -7.34
C ILE A 214 10.17 2.16 -8.05
N VAL A 215 9.71 0.94 -8.38
CA VAL A 215 8.42 0.72 -9.07
C VAL A 215 7.27 1.38 -8.29
N LYS A 216 7.27 1.22 -6.97
CA LYS A 216 6.22 1.72 -6.09
C LYS A 216 6.19 3.25 -6.00
N LEU A 217 7.35 3.87 -5.85
CA LEU A 217 7.47 5.33 -5.82
C LEU A 217 7.06 5.93 -7.17
N THR A 218 7.50 5.34 -8.29
CA THR A 218 7.07 5.75 -9.63
C THR A 218 5.55 5.67 -9.79
N ARG A 219 4.91 4.59 -9.32
CA ARG A 219 3.45 4.44 -9.36
C ARG A 219 2.72 5.45 -8.48
N THR A 220 3.28 5.82 -7.34
CA THR A 220 2.69 6.80 -6.41
C THR A 220 2.59 8.19 -7.05
N LEU A 221 3.48 8.55 -7.98
CA LEU A 221 3.39 9.81 -8.72
C LEU A 221 2.09 9.92 -9.56
N ALA A 222 1.49 8.79 -9.94
CA ALA A 222 0.25 8.75 -10.72
C ALA A 222 -0.98 9.27 -9.93
N ILE A 223 -0.90 9.47 -8.61
CA ILE A 223 -1.96 10.12 -7.83
C ILE A 223 -2.27 11.51 -8.40
N ILE A 224 -1.23 12.29 -8.70
CA ILE A 224 -1.37 13.70 -9.13
C ILE A 224 -2.27 13.82 -10.37
N PRO A 225 -1.94 13.22 -11.53
CA PRO A 225 -2.77 13.36 -12.72
C PRO A 225 -4.18 12.79 -12.56
N ILE A 226 -4.35 11.68 -11.82
CA ILE A 226 -5.65 11.03 -11.65
C ILE A 226 -6.59 11.88 -10.78
N THR A 227 -6.10 12.40 -9.66
CA THR A 227 -6.88 13.27 -8.77
C THR A 227 -7.26 14.59 -9.45
N LEU A 228 -6.36 15.18 -10.23
CA LEU A 228 -6.65 16.36 -11.06
C LEU A 228 -7.75 16.06 -12.09
N GLY A 229 -7.63 14.94 -12.82
CA GLY A 229 -8.64 14.52 -13.80
C GLY A 229 -10.02 14.31 -13.16
N LEU A 230 -10.09 13.64 -12.00
CA LEU A 230 -11.32 13.47 -11.24
C LEU A 230 -11.91 14.81 -10.78
N SER A 231 -11.06 15.73 -10.32
CA SER A 231 -11.47 17.08 -9.91
C SER A 231 -12.12 17.84 -11.07
N PHE A 232 -11.53 17.82 -12.27
CA PHE A 232 -12.10 18.46 -13.46
C PHE A 232 -13.41 17.81 -13.89
N TYR A 233 -13.48 16.47 -13.90
CA TYR A 233 -14.69 15.74 -14.26
C TYR A 233 -15.85 16.09 -13.31
N LYS A 234 -15.57 16.19 -12.01
CA LYS A 234 -16.58 16.55 -11.02
C LYS A 234 -17.05 17.99 -11.17
N ALA A 235 -16.13 18.92 -11.36
CA ALA A 235 -16.45 20.34 -11.61
C ALA A 235 -17.34 20.52 -12.85
N TYR A 236 -17.07 19.76 -13.92
CA TYR A 236 -17.90 19.75 -15.13
C TYR A 236 -19.32 19.21 -14.87
N GLN A 237 -19.46 18.11 -14.12
CA GLN A 237 -20.78 17.58 -13.75
C GLN A 237 -21.58 18.57 -12.88
N ASP A 238 -20.93 19.20 -11.90
CA ASP A 238 -21.60 20.13 -10.98
C ASP A 238 -22.04 21.42 -11.72
N SER A 239 -21.26 21.88 -12.71
CA SER A 239 -21.66 22.96 -13.62
C SER A 239 -22.86 22.58 -14.49
N LYS A 240 -22.90 21.34 -15.01
CA LYS A 240 -24.01 20.85 -15.85
C LYS A 240 -25.30 20.60 -15.06
N ASN A 241 -25.18 20.23 -13.79
CA ASN A 241 -26.31 19.97 -12.89
C ASN A 241 -26.77 21.22 -12.09
N GLY A 242 -26.25 22.41 -12.39
CA GLY A 242 -26.64 23.66 -11.74
C GLY A 242 -26.35 23.72 -10.23
N ARG A 243 -25.40 22.90 -9.75
CA ARG A 243 -25.03 22.80 -8.31
C ARG A 243 -23.76 23.59 -7.96
N ALA A 244 -23.28 24.44 -8.86
CA ALA A 244 -22.18 25.36 -8.57
C ALA A 244 -22.64 26.42 -7.54
N LYS A 245 -22.28 26.18 -6.28
CA LYS A 245 -22.12 27.21 -5.25
C LYS A 245 -20.74 27.04 -4.65
#